data_AF-A0A7J9MU75-F1
#
_entry.id   AF-A0A7J9MU75-F1
#
_cell.length_a   1.000
_cell.length_b   1.000
_cell.length_c   1.000
_cell.angle_alpha   90.00
_cell.angle_beta   90.00
_cell.angle_gamma   90.00
#
_symmetry.space_group_name_H-M   'P 1'
#
loop_
_entity.id
_entity.type
_entity.pdbx_description
1 polymer ?
#
loop_
_entity_poly.entity_id
_entity_poly.type
_entity_poly.pdbx_seq_one_letter_code
_entity_poly.pdbx_strand_id
1 'polypeptide(L)'
;MGLEIGLSVVEVEGHSLSVINKSQSNGLDRSEVGAYIKDIQQLKRGFQRCWFKHTPRMENRVAHALATKERRTELSLEKWLKLDEETKENGELGKGRKVKTPLG
;
A
#
# COMPACT_ATOMS: atom_id res chain seq x y z
N MET A 1 11.19 1.81 -9.62
CA MET A 1 10.51 0.55 -10.03
C MET A 1 11.41 -0.30 -10.92
N GLY A 2 11.00 -1.51 -11.33
CA GLY A 2 11.85 -2.47 -12.07
C GLY A 2 12.62 -1.91 -13.27
N LEU A 3 12.05 -0.96 -14.01
CA LEU A 3 12.73 -0.26 -15.11
C LEU A 3 13.91 0.60 -14.63
N GLU A 4 13.79 1.27 -13.49
CA GLU A 4 14.84 2.13 -12.92
C GLU A 4 16.06 1.32 -12.46
N ILE A 5 15.86 0.05 -12.09
CA ILE A 5 16.94 -0.86 -11.71
C ILE A 5 17.43 -1.72 -12.90
N GLY A 6 17.02 -1.37 -14.14
CA GLY A 6 17.53 -1.98 -15.37
C GLY A 6 16.93 -3.34 -15.74
N LEU A 7 15.78 -3.74 -15.17
CA LEU A 7 15.12 -4.98 -15.56
C LEU A 7 14.45 -4.84 -16.94
N SER A 8 14.68 -5.82 -17.81
CA SER A 8 14.08 -5.89 -19.15
C SER A 8 12.97 -6.95 -19.26
N VAL A 9 13.01 -7.98 -18.41
CA VAL A 9 12.10 -9.12 -18.40
C VAL A 9 11.58 -9.32 -16.97
N VAL A 10 10.26 -9.30 -16.77
CA VAL A 10 9.64 -9.35 -15.43
C VAL A 10 8.40 -10.25 -15.41
N GLU A 11 8.31 -11.11 -14.40
CA GLU A 11 7.07 -11.78 -13.96
C GLU A 11 6.52 -11.03 -12.75
N VAL A 12 5.27 -10.58 -12.82
CA VAL A 12 4.58 -9.90 -11.70
C VAL A 12 3.60 -10.87 -11.06
N GLU A 13 3.89 -11.29 -9.83
CA GLU A 13 3.05 -12.20 -9.07
C GLU A 13 2.09 -11.46 -8.13
N GLY A 14 0.82 -11.87 -8.11
CA GLY A 14 -0.22 -11.23 -7.28
C GLY A 14 -1.33 -12.19 -6.87
N HIS A 15 -1.91 -11.97 -5.69
CA HIS A 15 -2.99 -12.82 -5.17
C HIS A 15 -4.40 -12.37 -5.58
N SER A 16 -4.53 -11.17 -6.14
CA SER A 16 -5.82 -10.65 -6.60
C SER A 16 -6.04 -11.04 -8.05
N LEU A 17 -6.81 -12.11 -8.27
CA LEU A 17 -7.11 -12.61 -9.62
C LEU A 17 -7.76 -11.52 -10.49
N SER A 18 -8.63 -10.68 -9.90
CA SER A 18 -9.27 -9.58 -10.62
C SER A 18 -8.23 -8.58 -11.15
N VAL A 19 -7.27 -8.17 -10.32
CA VAL A 19 -6.20 -7.23 -10.70
C VAL A 19 -5.29 -7.85 -11.76
N ILE A 20 -4.92 -9.13 -11.61
CA ILE A 20 -4.11 -9.85 -12.60
C ILE A 20 -4.81 -9.85 -13.97
N ASN A 21 -6.08 -10.25 -14.02
CA ASN A 21 -6.85 -10.31 -15.26
C ASN A 21 -7.01 -8.92 -15.90
N LYS A 22 -7.30 -7.89 -15.11
CA LYS A 22 -7.45 -6.51 -15.59
C LYS A 22 -6.14 -5.96 -16.18
N SER A 23 -5.01 -6.26 -15.53
CA SER A 23 -3.66 -5.86 -15.97
C SER A 23 -3.23 -6.52 -17.28
N GLN A 24 -3.80 -7.70 -17.59
CA GLN A 24 -3.58 -8.41 -18.84
C GLN A 24 -4.56 -7.99 -19.95
N SER A 25 -5.71 -7.44 -19.59
CA SER A 25 -6.71 -7.00 -20.58
C SER A 25 -6.26 -5.74 -21.32
N ASN A 26 -6.77 -5.55 -22.54
CA ASN A 26 -6.59 -4.31 -23.31
C ASN A 26 -7.77 -3.34 -23.16
N GLY A 27 -8.76 -3.71 -22.36
CA GLY A 27 -9.98 -2.92 -22.17
C GLY A 27 -9.79 -1.81 -21.14
N LEU A 28 -10.61 -0.76 -21.26
CA LEU A 28 -10.72 0.26 -20.23
C LEU A 28 -11.45 -0.32 -19.00
N ASP A 29 -10.77 -0.35 -17.87
CA ASP A 29 -11.38 -0.67 -16.58
C ASP A 29 -12.13 0.54 -16.02
N ARG A 30 -13.43 0.38 -15.77
CA ARG A 30 -14.33 1.43 -15.23
C ARG A 30 -14.58 1.30 -13.71
N SER A 31 -13.92 0.36 -13.05
CA SER A 31 -13.99 0.23 -11.59
C SER A 31 -13.20 1.33 -10.89
N GLU A 32 -13.37 1.43 -9.57
CA GLU A 32 -12.65 2.38 -8.72
C GLU A 32 -11.13 2.26 -8.80
N VAL A 33 -10.62 1.08 -9.16
CA VAL A 33 -9.18 0.83 -9.34
C VAL A 33 -8.70 1.06 -10.78
N GLY A 34 -9.57 1.51 -11.68
CA GLY A 34 -9.29 1.62 -13.12
C GLY A 34 -8.11 2.53 -13.46
N ALA A 35 -7.89 3.59 -12.68
CA ALA A 35 -6.71 4.45 -12.81
C ALA A 35 -5.40 3.66 -12.59
N TYR A 36 -5.33 2.86 -11.52
CA TYR A 36 -4.18 2.01 -11.23
C TYR A 36 -3.95 0.95 -12.31
N ILE A 37 -5.03 0.35 -12.84
CA ILE A 37 -4.92 -0.61 -13.96
C ILE A 37 -4.33 0.05 -15.20
N LYS A 38 -4.77 1.27 -15.52
CA LYS A 38 -4.25 2.05 -16.65
C LYS A 38 -2.76 2.35 -16.47
N ASP A 39 -2.31 2.66 -15.26
CA ASP A 39 -0.90 2.92 -14.98
C ASP A 39 -0.06 1.64 -15.11
N ILE A 40 -0.55 0.52 -14.58
CA ILE A 40 0.10 -0.80 -14.75
C ILE A 40 0.27 -1.14 -16.23
N GLN A 41 -0.78 -0.97 -17.03
CA GLN A 41 -0.75 -1.24 -18.47
C GLN A 41 0.24 -0.33 -19.22
N GLN A 42 0.38 0.93 -18.79
CA GLN A 42 1.38 1.86 -19.36
C GLN A 42 2.81 1.44 -18.98
N LEU A 43 3.07 1.18 -17.70
CA LEU A 43 4.40 0.79 -17.21
C LEU A 43 4.87 -0.53 -17.82
N LYS A 44 3.95 -1.49 -18.02
CA LYS A 44 4.23 -2.78 -18.67
C LYS A 44 4.92 -2.60 -20.03
N ARG A 45 4.56 -1.56 -20.80
CA ARG A 45 5.10 -1.30 -22.14
C ARG A 45 6.57 -0.91 -22.14
N GLY A 46 7.12 -0.51 -21.00
CA GLY A 46 8.55 -0.20 -20.86
C GLY A 46 9.44 -1.44 -20.80
N PHE A 47 8.90 -2.62 -20.50
CA PHE A 47 9.65 -3.87 -20.46
C PHE A 47 9.65 -4.56 -21.83
N GLN A 48 10.73 -5.27 -22.15
CA GLN A 48 10.76 -6.13 -23.34
C GLN A 48 9.77 -7.29 -23.19
N ARG A 49 9.70 -7.87 -21.99
CA ARG A 49 8.70 -8.89 -21.64
C ARG A 49 8.20 -8.64 -20.22
N CYS A 50 6.89 -8.50 -20.08
CA CYS A 50 6.24 -8.41 -18.79
C CYS A 50 4.95 -9.22 -18.83
N TRP A 51 4.79 -10.13 -17.87
CA TRP A 51 3.56 -10.90 -17.71
C TRP A 51 3.15 -10.97 -16.25
N PHE A 52 1.90 -11.34 -16.05
CA PHE A 52 1.28 -11.35 -14.74
C PHE A 52 0.88 -12.78 -14.41
N LYS A 53 1.09 -13.19 -13.17
CA LYS A 53 0.77 -14.51 -12.69
C LYS A 53 -0.02 -14.41 -11.41
N HIS A 54 -1.15 -15.10 -11.38
CA HIS A 54 -1.91 -15.24 -10.16
C HIS A 54 -1.22 -16.27 -9.25
N THR A 55 -0.87 -15.83 -8.04
CA THR A 55 -0.22 -16.64 -7.03
C THR A 55 -1.05 -16.59 -5.75
N PRO A 56 -1.43 -17.75 -5.16
CA PRO A 56 -2.22 -17.78 -3.93
C PRO A 56 -1.63 -16.90 -2.83
N ARG A 57 -2.49 -16.31 -1.97
CA ARG A 57 -2.03 -15.46 -0.86
C ARG A 57 -1.02 -16.15 0.06
N MET A 58 -1.16 -17.46 0.23
CA MET A 58 -0.26 -18.28 1.05
C MET A 58 1.14 -18.46 0.45
N GLU A 59 1.31 -18.19 -0.84
CA GLU A 59 2.58 -18.19 -1.55
C GLU A 59 3.11 -16.76 -1.71
N ASN A 60 2.21 -15.75 -1.74
CA ASN A 60 2.56 -14.34 -1.75
C ASN A 60 2.64 -13.71 -0.33
N ARG A 61 3.23 -14.44 0.63
CA ARG A 61 3.27 -14.03 2.05
C ARG A 61 4.08 -12.77 2.29
N VAL A 62 5.20 -12.60 1.57
CA VAL A 62 6.09 -11.46 1.76
C VAL A 62 5.39 -10.16 1.38
N ALA A 63 4.79 -10.09 0.19
CA ALA A 63 4.04 -8.90 -0.22
C ALA A 63 2.85 -8.64 0.71
N HIS A 64 2.17 -9.71 1.13
CA HIS A 64 1.07 -9.60 2.09
C HIS A 64 1.53 -9.05 3.46
N ALA A 65 2.66 -9.52 3.98
CA ALA A 65 3.22 -9.05 5.25
C ALA A 65 3.64 -7.58 5.18
N LEU A 66 4.28 -7.16 4.08
CA LEU A 66 4.65 -5.77 3.84
C LEU A 66 3.41 -4.86 3.82
N ALA A 67 2.40 -5.19 3.01
CA ALA A 67 1.15 -4.42 2.95
C ALA A 67 0.43 -4.34 4.30
N THR A 68 0.45 -5.44 5.07
CA THR A 68 -0.18 -5.48 6.40
C THR A 68 0.57 -4.64 7.42
N LYS A 69 1.91 -4.64 7.36
CA LYS A 69 2.75 -3.84 8.24
C LYS A 69 2.51 -2.35 8.02
N GLU A 70 2.54 -1.90 6.77
CA GLU A 70 2.29 -0.49 6.42
C GLU A 70 0.91 -0.04 6.88
N ARG A 71 -0.14 -0.84 6.58
CA ARG A 71 -1.50 -0.53 7.03
C ARG A 71 -1.62 -0.38 8.55
N ARG A 72 -0.89 -1.19 9.32
CA ARG A 72 -0.89 -1.07 10.80
C ARG A 72 -0.18 0.18 11.28
N THR A 73 0.93 0.55 10.64
CA THR A 73 1.67 1.78 10.96
C THR A 73 0.82 3.02 10.67
N GLU A 74 0.19 3.07 9.50
CA GLU A 74 -0.71 4.17 9.10
C GLU A 74 -1.86 4.34 10.08
N LEU A 75 -2.59 3.27 10.41
CA LEU A 75 -3.67 3.30 11.40
C LEU A 75 -3.19 3.73 12.80
N SER A 76 -1.94 3.41 13.15
CA SER A 76 -1.36 3.84 14.42
C SER A 76 -1.13 5.35 14.41
N LEU A 77 -0.53 5.89 13.34
CA LEU A 77 -0.27 7.33 13.18
C LEU A 77 -1.55 8.16 13.16
N GLU A 78 -2.58 7.73 12.42
CA GLU A 78 -3.88 8.41 12.43
C GLU A 78 -4.50 8.46 13.82
N LYS A 79 -4.36 7.38 14.59
CA LYS A 79 -4.86 7.34 15.98
C LYS A 79 -4.10 8.31 16.88
N TRP A 80 -2.78 8.43 16.71
CA TRP A 80 -1.97 9.40 17.46
C TRP A 80 -2.32 10.85 17.11
N LEU A 81 -2.55 11.15 15.83
CA LEU A 81 -2.94 12.49 15.38
C LEU A 81 -4.30 12.90 15.95
N LYS A 82 -5.30 12.01 15.93
CA LYS A 82 -6.62 12.28 16.51
C LYS A 82 -6.57 12.53 18.01
N LEU A 83 -5.73 11.79 18.74
CA LEU A 83 -5.53 12.01 20.18
C LEU A 83 -4.87 13.37 20.46
N ASP A 84 -3.95 13.81 19.60
CA ASP A 84 -3.30 15.12 19.72
C ASP A 84 -4.28 16.28 19.41
N GLU A 85 -5.16 16.11 18.43
CA GLU A 85 -6.23 17.07 18.11
C GLU A 85 -7.27 17.15 19.23
N GLU A 86 -7.75 16.01 19.74
CA GLU A 86 -8.70 15.95 20.86
C GLU A 86 -8.09 16.52 22.15
N THR A 87 -6.79 16.33 22.41
CA THR A 87 -6.14 16.92 23.59
C THR A 87 -5.91 18.43 23.45
N LYS A 88 -5.80 18.95 22.22
CA LYS A 88 -5.77 20.40 21.94
C LYS A 88 -7.15 21.03 22.08
N GLU A 89 -8.20 20.39 21.55
CA GLU A 89 -9.59 20.87 21.67
C GLU A 89 -10.10 20.83 23.12
N ASN A 90 -9.72 19.80 23.88
CA ASN A 90 -10.06 19.69 25.30
C ASN A 90 -9.07 20.44 26.23
N GLY A 91 -8.03 21.06 25.66
CA GLY A 91 -6.89 21.64 26.37
C GLY A 91 -7.07 23.07 26.88
N GLU A 92 -8.17 23.77 26.53
CA GLU A 92 -8.49 25.10 27.08
C GLU A 92 -9.22 25.09 28.44
N LEU A 93 -9.30 23.94 29.12
CA LEU A 93 -9.51 23.91 30.58
C LEU A 93 -8.28 23.33 31.29
N GLY A 94 -7.26 24.19 31.45
CA GLY A 94 -6.05 23.85 32.20
C GLY A 94 -6.33 23.50 33.67
N LYS A 95 -5.66 22.45 34.17
CA LYS A 95 -4.52 22.59 35.09
C LYS A 95 -3.96 21.22 35.51
N GLY A 96 -2.72 20.97 35.09
CA GLY A 96 -1.68 20.27 35.86
C GLY A 96 -1.81 18.76 36.04
N ARG A 97 -1.06 17.99 35.24
CA ARG A 97 -0.42 16.76 35.73
C ARG A 97 0.97 16.62 35.12
N LYS A 98 1.99 16.66 35.99
CA LYS A 98 3.38 16.37 35.65
C LYS A 98 3.48 14.96 35.07
N VAL A 99 3.99 14.84 33.86
CA VAL A 99 4.34 13.54 33.27
C VAL A 99 5.63 13.07 33.92
N LYS A 100 5.59 11.98 34.69
CA LYS A 100 6.79 11.26 35.11
C LYS A 100 7.24 10.39 33.94
N THR A 101 8.45 10.60 33.45
CA THR A 101 9.15 9.67 32.57
C THR A 101 9.60 8.45 33.41
N PRO A 102 9.43 7.21 32.92
CA PRO A 102 10.16 6.07 33.48
C PRO A 102 11.51 5.99 32.78
N LEU A 103 12.58 6.24 33.54
CA LEU A 103 13.88 5.62 33.30
C LEU A 103 13.78 4.16 33.74
N GLY A 104 14.25 3.24 32.90
CA GLY A 104 14.32 1.79 33.16
C GLY A 104 14.36 1.00 31.88
#